data_AF-A0A2K3KQC4-F1
#
_entry.id   AF-A0A2K3KQC4-F1
#
_cell.length_a   1.000
_cell.length_b   1.000
_cell.length_c   1.000
_cell.angle_alpha   90.00
_cell.angle_beta   90.00
_cell.angle_gamma   90.00
#
_symmetry.space_group_name_H-M   'P 1'
#
loop_
_entity.id
_entity.type
_entity.pdbx_description
1 polymer ?
#
loop_
_entity_poly.entity_id
_entity_poly.type
_entity_poly.pdbx_seq_one_letter_code
_entity_poly.pdbx_strand_id
1 'polypeptide(L)' 'QIVGNEMEFSESLLTLLPEKIVDFESLKANGFNVKPYFTSQGWDKYFEMLNGPIYPDLLKHFWMKAKVFTKVEA' A
#
# COMPACT_ATOMS: atom_id res chain seq x y z
N GLN A 1 5.62 -6.06 -29.71
CA GLN A 1 4.57 -5.02 -29.72
C GLN A 1 3.58 -5.39 -28.62
N ILE A 2 3.57 -4.64 -27.52
CA ILE A 2 2.48 -4.65 -26.52
C ILE A 2 2.06 -3.20 -26.42
N VAL A 3 0.94 -2.87 -27.03
CA VAL A 3 0.48 -1.49 -27.25
C VAL A 3 -0.85 -1.36 -26.54
N GLY A 4 -0.85 -0.59 -25.46
CA GLY A 4 -2.05 -0.32 -24.66
C GLY A 4 -1.97 -0.86 -23.23
N ASN A 5 -2.97 -0.48 -22.45
CA ASN A 5 -3.28 -1.08 -21.17
C ASN A 5 -4.08 -2.38 -21.43
N GLU A 6 -3.88 -3.39 -20.59
CA GLU A 6 -4.71 -4.62 -20.59
C GLU A 6 -6.09 -4.33 -19.97
N MET A 7 -6.12 -3.44 -18.97
CA MET A 7 -7.38 -2.99 -18.36
C MET A 7 -8.17 -2.10 -19.32
N GLU A 8 -9.48 -2.35 -19.44
CA GLU A 8 -10.39 -1.64 -20.35
C GLU A 8 -10.99 -0.33 -19.77
N PHE A 9 -10.50 0.12 -18.61
CA PHE A 9 -10.98 1.33 -17.94
C PHE A 9 -9.86 2.36 -17.78
N SER A 10 -10.19 3.61 -17.45
CA SER A 10 -9.19 4.67 -17.22
C SER A 10 -8.43 4.46 -15.92
N GLU A 11 -7.11 4.69 -15.92
CA GLU A 11 -6.27 4.66 -14.71
C GLU A 11 -6.79 5.58 -13.59
N SER A 12 -7.47 6.68 -13.94
CA SER A 12 -8.09 7.60 -12.99
C SER A 12 -9.17 6.95 -12.11
N LEU A 13 -9.70 5.80 -12.52
CA LEU A 13 -10.67 5.02 -11.75
C LEU A 13 -10.00 4.11 -10.71
N LEU A 14 -8.67 3.92 -10.77
CA LEU A 14 -7.92 3.20 -9.74
C LEU A 14 -7.70 4.09 -8.52
N THR A 15 -8.29 3.69 -7.41
CA THR A 15 -8.05 4.27 -6.09
C THR A 15 -7.17 3.32 -5.29
N LEU A 16 -6.00 3.78 -4.84
CA LEU A 16 -5.19 3.02 -3.89
C LEU A 16 -5.65 3.34 -2.47
N LEU A 17 -5.76 2.28 -1.67
CA LEU A 17 -6.00 2.37 -0.24
C LEU A 17 -4.71 1.92 0.47
N PRO A 18 -3.83 2.85 0.84
CA PRO A 18 -2.62 2.50 1.57
C PRO A 18 -2.94 2.28 3.04
N GLU A 19 -2.49 1.15 3.57
CA GLU A 19 -2.57 0.84 4.99
C GLU A 19 -1.21 1.00 5.64
N LYS A 20 -1.19 1.57 6.84
CA LYS A 20 0.01 1.59 7.69
C LYS A 20 0.12 0.24 8.40
N ILE A 21 1.32 -0.33 8.41
CA ILE A 21 1.60 -1.57 9.16
C ILE A 21 1.33 -1.33 10.66
N VAL A 22 1.70 -0.15 11.15
CA VAL A 22 1.38 0.30 12.51
C VAL A 22 0.81 1.70 12.47
N ASP A 23 -0.47 1.82 12.80
CA ASP A 23 -1.17 3.11 12.91
C ASP A 23 -1.43 3.48 14.37
N PHE A 24 -0.45 4.18 14.97
CA PHE A 24 -0.58 4.67 16.33
C PHE A 24 -1.71 5.69 16.52
N GLU A 25 -2.11 6.43 15.47
CA GLU A 25 -3.20 7.38 15.56
C GLU A 25 -4.55 6.66 15.63
N SER A 26 -4.74 5.65 14.78
CA SER A 26 -5.92 4.77 14.85
C SER A 26 -6.01 4.03 16.18
N LEU A 27 -4.90 3.46 16.66
CA LEU A 27 -4.85 2.79 17.97
C LEU A 27 -5.27 3.75 19.09
N LYS A 28 -4.70 4.96 19.11
CA LYS A 28 -5.04 5.98 20.10
C LYS A 28 -6.51 6.41 20.02
N ALA A 29 -7.06 6.59 18.82
CA ALA A 29 -8.47 6.92 18.61
C ALA A 29 -9.42 5.82 19.13
N ASN A 30 -8.95 4.56 19.17
CA ASN A 30 -9.67 3.42 19.72
C ASN A 30 -9.32 3.11 21.19
N GLY A 31 -8.69 4.04 21.92
CA GLY A 31 -8.41 3.92 23.35
C GLY A 31 -7.09 3.22 23.69
N PHE A 32 -6.26 2.87 22.70
CA PHE A 32 -4.97 2.22 22.89
C PHE A 32 -3.81 3.20 22.66
N ASN A 33 -3.47 3.98 23.70
CA ASN A 33 -2.33 4.90 23.65
C ASN A 33 -1.00 4.19 23.94
N VAL A 34 -0.53 3.37 22.99
CA VAL A 34 0.67 2.52 23.19
C VAL A 34 1.97 3.10 22.62
N LYS A 35 1.89 4.13 21.76
CA LYS A 35 3.06 4.76 21.13
C LYS A 35 4.18 5.13 22.12
N PRO A 36 3.89 5.71 23.31
CA PRO A 36 4.94 6.09 24.26
C PRO A 36 5.82 4.93 24.73
N TYR A 37 5.27 3.71 24.83
CA TYR A 37 6.03 2.52 25.25
C TYR A 37 7.09 2.13 24.22
N PHE A 38 6.86 2.42 22.95
CA PHE A 38 7.78 2.09 21.86
C PHE A 38 8.80 3.21 21.60
N THR A 39 8.34 4.46 21.67
CA THR A 39 9.21 5.64 21.56
C THR A 39 10.27 5.64 22.68
N SER A 40 9.92 5.27 23.92
CA SER A 40 10.90 5.19 25.02
C SER A 40 11.99 4.14 24.80
N GLN A 41 11.73 3.15 23.95
CA GLN A 41 12.68 2.11 23.54
C GLN A 41 13.47 2.49 22.29
N GLY A 42 13.21 3.65 21.67
CA GLY A 42 13.90 4.12 20.47
C GLY A 42 13.44 3.48 19.15
N TRP A 43 12.22 2.93 19.10
CA TRP A 43 11.72 2.20 17.94
C TRP A 43 11.12 3.10 16.83
N ASP A 44 11.08 4.41 16.99
CA ASP A 44 10.38 5.32 16.07
C ASP A 44 10.86 5.16 14.62
N LYS A 45 12.18 5.11 14.39
CA LYS A 45 12.77 4.90 13.06
C LYS A 45 12.37 3.58 12.41
N TYR A 46 12.18 2.53 13.22
CA TYR A 46 11.74 1.24 12.72
C TYR A 46 10.29 1.30 12.23
N PHE A 47 9.40 1.95 12.97
CA PHE A 47 8.01 2.15 12.53
C PHE A 47 7.89 3.12 11.36
N GLU A 48 8.76 4.14 11.27
CA GLU A 48 8.87 5.00 10.08
C GLU A 48 9.30 4.20 8.85
N MET A 49 10.28 3.31 8.99
CA MET A 49 10.71 2.41 7.92
C MET A 49 9.61 1.44 7.49
N LEU A 50 8.87 0.84 8.45
CA LEU A 50 7.74 -0.05 8.15
C LEU A 50 6.61 0.66 7.40
N ASN A 51 6.33 1.91 7.76
CA ASN A 51 5.36 2.76 7.07
C ASN A 51 6.01 3.58 5.93
N GLY A 52 7.12 3.07 5.38
CA GLY A 52 7.93 3.75 4.40
C GLY A 52 7.20 4.15 3.11
N PRO A 53 7.91 4.79 2.18
CA PRO A 53 7.29 5.31 0.96
C PRO A 53 6.63 4.18 0.16
N ILE A 54 5.38 4.44 -0.24
CA ILE A 54 4.69 3.65 -1.24
C ILE A 54 4.88 4.31 -2.61
N TYR A 55 4.64 3.55 -3.68
CA TYR A 55 4.75 4.03 -5.07
C TYR A 55 3.40 3.89 -5.78
N PRO A 56 2.42 4.78 -5.52
CA PRO A 56 1.06 4.63 -6.03
C PRO A 56 1.00 4.62 -7.55
N ASP A 57 1.72 5.51 -8.22
CA ASP A 57 1.72 5.61 -9.68
C ASP A 57 2.36 4.38 -10.33
N LEU A 58 3.45 3.88 -9.75
CA LEU A 58 4.06 2.63 -10.21
C LEU A 58 3.08 1.46 -10.12
N LEU A 59 2.37 1.35 -9.00
CA LEU A 59 1.36 0.30 -8.81
C LEU A 59 0.19 0.46 -9.78
N LYS A 60 -0.31 1.68 -10.01
CA LYS A 60 -1.38 1.94 -11.00
C LYS A 60 -0.92 1.54 -12.39
N HIS A 61 0.23 2.02 -12.85
CA HIS A 61 0.78 1.67 -14.15
C HIS A 61 1.01 0.16 -14.30
N PHE A 62 1.47 -0.51 -13.24
CA PHE A 62 1.62 -1.95 -13.22
C PHE A 62 0.28 -2.66 -13.41
N TRP A 63 -0.74 -2.29 -12.62
CA TRP A 63 -2.07 -2.90 -12.69
C TRP A 63 -2.77 -2.69 -14.02
N MET A 64 -2.61 -1.51 -14.63
CA MET A 64 -3.14 -1.22 -15.96
C MET A 64 -2.56 -2.14 -17.04
N LYS A 65 -1.37 -2.70 -16.82
CA LYS A 65 -0.66 -3.61 -17.72
C LYS A 65 -0.71 -5.08 -17.29
N ALA A 66 -1.32 -5.37 -16.14
CA ALA A 66 -1.37 -6.71 -15.59
C ALA A 66 -2.47 -7.54 -16.24
N LYS A 67 -2.17 -8.80 -16.54
CA LYS A 67 -3.14 -9.80 -17.00
C LYS A 67 -3.11 -10.99 -16.06
N VAL A 68 -4.28 -11.43 -15.60
CA VAL A 68 -4.41 -12.64 -14.78
C VAL A 68 -4.49 -13.84 -15.72
N PHE A 69 -3.63 -14.84 -15.49
CA PHE A 69 -3.71 -16.12 -16.19
C PHE A 69 -4.35 -17.16 -15.26
N THR A 70 -5.35 -17.87 -15.75
CA THR A 70 -5.89 -19.03 -15.05
C THR A 70 -5.08 -20.28 -15.39
N LYS A 71 -5.16 -21.32 -14.54
CA LYS A 71 -4.46 -22.61 -14.77
C LYS A 71 -4.87 -23.32 -16.08
N VAL A 72 -5.98 -22.93 -16.70
CA VAL A 72 -6.46 -23.48 -17.97
C VAL A 72 -5.76 -22.81 -19.17
N GLU A 73 -5.21 -21.61 -18.96
CA GLU A 73 -4.56 -20.78 -19.98
C GLU A 73 -3.02 -20.82 -19.92
N ALA A 74 -2.45 -21.57 -18.96
CA ALA A 74 -1.01 -21.73 -18.74
C ALA A 74 -0.49 -23.04 -19.36
#